data_AF-A0A8C0PWV4-F1
#
_entry.id   AF-A0A8C0PWV4-F1
#
_cell.length_a   1.000
_cell.length_b   1.000
_cell.length_c   1.000
_cell.angle_alpha   90.00
_cell.angle_beta   90.00
_cell.angle_gamma   90.00
#
_symmetry.space_group_name_H-M   'P 1'
#
loop_
_entity.id
_entity.type
_entity.pdbx_description
1 polymer ?
#
loop_
_entity_poly.entity_id
_entity_poly.type
_entity_poly.pdbx_seq_one_letter_code
_entity_poly.pdbx_strand_id
1 'polypeptide(L)'
;MNQIDEFRTFHATAAEYTFFSSTHRIFSRAAATNMETLYRVPFLVLECPNLKLKKPPWVHMPSAMTVYALVVVSYFLITGGIIYDVIVEPPSVGSMTDEHGHERPVAFLAYRVNGQYIMEGLASSFLFTMGGLGFIILDRSNAPNIPKLNRFLLLFIGFAPVNEVLKAVPIL
;
A
#
# COMPACT_ATOMS: atom_id res chain seq x y z
N MET A 1 7.67 -82.14 1.83
CA MET A 1 8.44 -80.90 1.57
C MET A 1 7.75 -79.84 2.38
N ASN A 2 8.36 -79.45 3.50
CA ASN A 2 7.62 -79.10 4.71
C ASN A 2 7.28 -77.62 4.77
N GLN A 3 6.03 -77.33 5.14
CA GLN A 3 5.48 -76.01 5.48
C GLN A 3 6.32 -75.22 6.51
N ILE A 4 7.22 -75.92 7.22
CA ILE A 4 8.15 -75.37 8.21
C ILE A 4 9.35 -74.65 7.55
N ASP A 5 9.81 -75.12 6.38
CA ASP A 5 10.96 -74.51 5.70
C ASP A 5 10.58 -73.20 5.00
N GLU A 6 9.36 -73.13 4.46
CA GLU A 6 8.80 -71.92 3.84
C GLU A 6 8.52 -70.82 4.88
N PHE A 7 8.12 -71.22 6.11
CA PHE A 7 7.93 -70.28 7.21
C PHE A 7 9.27 -69.72 7.73
N ARG A 8 10.33 -70.54 7.72
CA ARG A 8 11.68 -70.11 8.12
C ARG A 8 12.32 -69.19 7.08
N THR A 9 12.12 -69.43 5.78
CA THR A 9 12.60 -68.50 4.74
C THR A 9 11.84 -67.17 4.78
N PHE A 10 10.52 -67.17 4.97
CA PHE A 10 9.74 -65.93 5.08
C PHE A 10 10.16 -65.05 6.28
N HIS A 11 10.46 -65.67 7.43
CA HIS A 11 10.96 -64.95 8.61
C HIS A 11 12.37 -64.40 8.41
N ALA A 12 13.25 -65.11 7.69
CA ALA A 12 14.60 -64.62 7.36
C ALA A 12 14.55 -63.39 6.43
N THR A 13 13.71 -63.43 5.39
CA THR A 13 13.57 -62.31 4.45
C THR A 13 12.94 -61.07 5.11
N ALA A 14 11.98 -61.26 6.02
CA ALA A 14 11.38 -60.16 6.78
C ALA A 14 12.36 -59.50 7.76
N ALA A 15 13.27 -60.29 8.36
CA ALA A 15 14.31 -59.78 9.25
C ALA A 15 15.36 -58.95 8.48
N GLU A 16 15.76 -59.36 7.28
CA GLU A 16 16.67 -58.59 6.44
C GLU A 16 16.03 -57.29 5.94
N TYR A 17 14.74 -57.32 5.55
CA TYR A 17 14.03 -56.12 5.11
C TYR A 17 13.87 -55.08 6.23
N THR A 18 13.57 -55.54 7.44
CA THR A 18 13.44 -54.66 8.63
C THR A 18 14.80 -54.12 9.07
N PHE A 19 15.87 -54.90 8.96
CA PHE A 19 17.24 -54.46 9.21
C PHE A 19 17.71 -53.43 8.18
N PHE A 20 17.47 -53.67 6.89
CA PHE A 20 17.82 -52.75 5.80
C PHE A 20 17.03 -51.43 5.87
N SER A 21 15.73 -51.48 6.17
CA SER A 21 14.92 -50.26 6.40
C SER A 21 15.41 -49.48 7.63
N SER A 22 15.85 -50.18 8.69
CA SER A 22 16.34 -49.53 9.91
C SER A 22 17.70 -48.86 9.68
N THR A 23 18.63 -49.50 8.97
CA THR A 23 19.93 -48.91 8.62
C THR A 23 19.75 -47.71 7.68
N HIS A 24 18.83 -47.78 6.71
CA HIS A 24 18.55 -46.65 5.83
C HIS A 24 17.91 -45.47 6.59
N ARG A 25 17.05 -45.72 7.58
CA ARG A 25 16.48 -44.68 8.46
C ARG A 25 17.51 -44.05 9.40
N ILE A 26 18.49 -44.82 9.87
CA ILE A 26 19.59 -44.31 10.72
C ILE A 26 20.56 -43.50 9.87
N PHE A 27 20.90 -43.96 8.67
CA PHE A 27 21.74 -43.22 7.72
C PHE A 27 21.07 -41.92 7.25
N SER A 28 19.77 -41.95 6.96
CA SER A 28 19.02 -40.73 6.59
C SER A 28 18.88 -39.76 7.76
N ARG A 29 18.74 -40.25 9.01
CA ARG A 29 18.76 -39.40 10.21
C ARG A 29 20.13 -38.81 10.48
N ALA A 30 21.21 -39.58 10.35
CA ALA A 30 22.58 -39.09 10.50
C ALA A 30 22.96 -38.06 9.42
N ALA A 31 22.53 -38.29 8.17
CA ALA A 31 22.71 -37.33 7.08
C ALA A 31 21.86 -36.06 7.30
N ALA A 32 20.64 -36.18 7.82
CA ALA A 32 19.80 -35.05 8.18
C ALA A 32 20.41 -34.21 9.32
N THR A 33 20.95 -34.86 10.37
CA THR A 33 21.63 -34.14 11.46
C THR A 33 22.89 -33.43 10.96
N ASN A 34 23.64 -34.04 10.03
CA ASN A 34 24.82 -33.40 9.44
C ASN A 34 24.42 -32.20 8.56
N MET A 35 23.36 -32.30 7.76
CA MET A 35 22.85 -31.18 6.99
C MET A 35 22.38 -30.03 7.89
N GLU A 36 21.58 -30.33 8.92
CA GLU A 36 21.13 -29.30 9.87
C GLU A 36 22.31 -28.62 10.58
N THR A 37 23.35 -29.37 10.93
CA THR A 37 24.56 -28.81 11.56
C THR A 37 25.34 -27.93 10.60
N LEU A 38 25.48 -28.35 9.33
CA LEU A 38 26.23 -27.63 8.30
C LEU A 38 25.52 -26.33 7.86
N TYR A 39 24.17 -26.34 7.84
CA TYR A 39 23.37 -25.13 7.65
C TYR A 39 23.44 -24.20 8.87
N ARG A 40 23.61 -24.72 10.10
CA ARG A 40 23.64 -23.90 11.32
C ARG A 40 24.91 -23.07 11.49
N VAL A 41 26.04 -23.48 10.92
CA VAL A 41 27.34 -22.79 11.04
C VAL A 41 27.32 -21.36 10.47
N PRO A 42 26.84 -21.09 9.23
CA PRO A 42 26.72 -19.72 8.74
C PRO A 42 25.68 -18.92 9.55
N PHE A 43 24.62 -19.53 10.07
CA PHE A 43 23.64 -18.86 10.95
C PHE A 43 24.16 -18.58 12.37
N LEU A 44 25.26 -19.18 12.81
CA LEU A 44 25.93 -18.84 14.07
C LEU A 44 26.80 -17.58 13.92
N VAL A 45 27.38 -17.38 12.73
CA VAL A 45 28.13 -16.16 12.36
C VAL A 45 27.20 -15.02 11.95
N LEU A 46 26.06 -15.36 11.32
CA LEU A 46 24.93 -14.46 11.07
C LEU A 46 23.93 -14.40 12.24
N GLU A 47 24.28 -14.91 13.43
CA GLU A 47 23.46 -14.66 14.61
C GLU A 47 23.46 -13.14 14.80
N CYS A 48 22.38 -12.49 14.34
CA CYS A 48 22.28 -11.04 14.29
C CYS A 48 22.68 -10.55 15.67
N PRO A 49 23.80 -9.82 15.82
CA PRO A 49 24.20 -9.33 17.12
C PRO A 49 22.98 -8.62 17.68
N ASN A 50 22.68 -8.86 18.96
CA ASN A 50 21.55 -8.23 19.64
C ASN A 50 21.79 -6.72 19.67
N LEU A 51 21.53 -6.10 18.51
CA LEU A 51 21.63 -4.71 18.18
C LEU A 51 20.46 -4.10 18.92
N LYS A 52 20.70 -3.86 20.21
CA LYS A 52 20.00 -2.84 20.98
C LYS A 52 20.36 -1.49 20.37
N LEU A 53 19.94 -1.27 19.12
CA LEU A 53 19.89 0.02 18.47
C LEU A 53 18.91 0.83 19.31
N LYS A 54 19.48 1.51 20.30
CA LYS A 54 18.78 2.54 21.07
C LYS A 54 18.34 3.55 20.02
N LYS A 55 17.04 3.52 19.69
CA LYS A 55 16.43 4.46 18.74
C LYS A 55 16.91 5.84 19.17
N PRO A 56 17.56 6.63 18.28
CA PRO A 56 18.03 7.95 18.66
C PRO A 56 16.85 8.71 19.27
N PRO A 57 16.96 9.25 20.50
CA PRO A 57 15.84 9.91 21.17
C PRO A 57 15.35 11.17 20.44
N TRP A 58 16.10 11.60 19.42
CA TRP A 58 15.77 12.74 18.55
C TRP A 58 14.71 12.39 17.48
N VAL A 59 14.56 11.12 17.10
CA VAL A 59 13.56 10.70 16.12
C VAL A 59 12.32 10.22 16.85
N HIS A 60 11.44 11.17 17.16
CA HIS A 60 10.09 10.83 17.59
C HIS A 60 9.33 10.21 16.42
N MET A 61 8.73 9.04 16.64
CA MET A 61 7.89 8.42 15.63
C MET A 61 6.67 9.32 15.43
N PRO A 62 6.43 9.85 14.20
CA PRO A 62 5.31 10.74 13.96
C PRO A 62 3.99 9.99 14.19
N SER A 63 2.98 10.70 14.71
CA SER A 63 1.64 10.14 14.87
C SER A 63 1.05 9.72 13.52
N ALA A 64 0.29 8.63 13.50
CA ALA A 64 -0.36 8.12 12.30
C ALA A 64 -1.21 9.18 11.57
N MET A 65 -1.85 10.08 12.31
CA MET A 65 -2.61 11.20 11.72
C MET A 65 -1.73 12.27 11.08
N THR A 66 -0.52 12.52 11.61
CA THR A 66 0.44 13.46 11.02
C THR A 66 0.98 12.93 9.70
N VAL A 67 1.29 11.63 9.65
CA VAL A 67 1.70 10.98 8.40
C VAL A 67 0.57 11.01 7.38
N TYR A 68 -0.66 10.73 7.80
CA TYR A 68 -1.84 10.84 6.94
C TYR A 68 -2.01 12.26 6.36
N ALA A 69 -1.92 13.29 7.21
CA ALA A 69 -2.00 14.68 6.75
C ALA A 69 -0.88 15.04 5.75
N LEU A 70 0.36 14.61 6.01
CA LEU A 70 1.47 14.82 5.08
C LEU A 70 1.24 14.13 3.73
N VAL A 71 0.69 12.92 3.73
CA VAL A 71 0.37 12.21 2.48
C VAL A 71 -0.71 12.96 1.70
N VAL A 72 -1.78 13.41 2.35
CA VAL A 72 -2.85 14.19 1.69
C VAL A 72 -2.31 15.51 1.12
N VAL A 73 -1.45 16.21 1.86
CA VAL A 73 -0.80 17.45 1.39
C VAL A 73 0.15 17.18 0.22
N SER A 74 0.93 16.10 0.29
CA SER A 74 1.81 15.73 -0.83
C SER A 74 1.00 15.37 -2.08
N TYR A 75 -0.13 14.67 -1.92
CA TYR A 75 -1.04 14.35 -3.01
C TYR A 75 -1.63 15.61 -3.64
N PHE A 76 -2.04 16.59 -2.83
CA PHE A 76 -2.50 17.90 -3.31
C PHE A 76 -1.45 18.61 -4.18
N LEU A 77 -0.21 18.69 -3.70
CA LEU A 77 0.87 19.43 -4.38
C LEU A 77 1.35 18.75 -5.66
N ILE A 78 1.45 17.42 -5.65
CA ILE A 78 1.87 16.65 -6.83
C ILE A 78 0.79 16.69 -7.91
N THR A 79 -0.47 16.44 -7.53
CA THR A 79 -1.61 16.48 -8.47
C THR A 79 -1.89 17.90 -8.94
N GLY A 80 -1.59 18.90 -8.10
CA GLY A 80 -1.72 20.33 -8.43
C GLY A 80 -0.72 20.83 -9.46
N GLY A 81 0.21 19.98 -9.92
CA GLY A 81 1.13 20.31 -10.99
C GLY A 81 2.31 21.20 -10.57
N ILE A 82 2.61 21.32 -9.27
CA ILE A 82 3.73 22.14 -8.77
C ILE A 82 5.08 21.73 -9.40
N ILE A 83 5.25 20.44 -9.71
CA ILE A 83 6.46 19.95 -10.40
C ILE A 83 6.52 20.51 -11.84
N TYR A 84 5.39 20.60 -12.53
CA TYR A 84 5.30 21.18 -13.88
C TYR A 84 5.44 22.71 -13.84
N ASP A 85 4.93 23.35 -12.79
CA ASP A 85 5.11 24.78 -12.51
C ASP A 85 6.61 25.12 -12.40
N VAL A 86 7.36 24.38 -11.59
CA VAL A 86 8.80 24.63 -11.39
C VAL A 86 9.66 24.36 -12.64
N ILE A 87 9.28 23.40 -13.49
CA ILE A 87 10.12 22.97 -14.63
C ILE A 87 9.81 23.76 -15.90
N VAL A 88 8.54 24.06 -16.16
CA VAL A 88 8.06 24.55 -17.46
C VAL A 88 7.52 25.98 -17.35
N GLU A 89 7.28 26.47 -16.12
CA GLU A 89 6.72 27.80 -15.81
C GLU A 89 5.56 28.18 -16.75
N PRO A 90 4.50 27.35 -16.81
CA PRO A 90 3.38 27.59 -17.71
C PRO A 90 2.64 28.87 -17.29
N PRO A 91 1.96 29.55 -18.24
CA PRO A 91 1.18 30.75 -17.93
C PRO A 91 0.13 30.46 -16.84
N SER A 92 -0.05 31.40 -15.90
CA SER A 92 -0.88 31.14 -14.72
C SER A 92 -2.39 31.08 -15.03
N VAL A 93 -2.86 31.85 -16.03
CA VAL A 93 -4.28 31.95 -16.47
C VAL A 93 -4.33 32.29 -17.95
N GLY A 94 -5.27 31.70 -18.70
CA GLY A 94 -5.56 32.08 -20.09
C GLY A 94 -6.66 33.13 -20.22
N SER A 95 -6.69 33.87 -21.32
CA SER A 95 -7.83 34.69 -21.72
C SER A 95 -8.41 34.16 -23.03
N MET A 96 -9.74 34.03 -23.12
CA MET A 96 -10.44 33.95 -24.40
C MET A 96 -11.05 35.32 -24.68
N THR A 97 -10.81 35.86 -25.86
CA THR A 97 -11.52 37.03 -26.36
C THR A 97 -12.90 36.61 -26.82
N ASP A 98 -13.93 37.21 -26.21
CA ASP A 98 -15.32 37.13 -26.66
C ASP A 98 -15.47 37.80 -28.04
N GLU A 99 -16.56 37.55 -28.77
CA GLU A 99 -16.80 38.14 -30.11
C GLU A 99 -16.84 39.68 -30.09
N HIS A 100 -17.00 40.28 -28.90
CA HIS A 100 -16.98 41.72 -28.66
C HIS A 100 -15.62 42.27 -28.20
N GLY A 101 -14.56 41.46 -28.21
CA GLY A 101 -13.19 41.87 -27.84
C GLY A 101 -12.92 41.97 -26.33
N HIS A 102 -13.86 41.53 -25.48
CA HIS A 102 -13.63 41.42 -24.05
C HIS A 102 -12.88 40.13 -23.71
N GLU A 103 -11.76 40.25 -23.00
CA GLU A 103 -11.02 39.12 -22.46
C GLU A 103 -11.76 38.53 -21.26
N ARG A 104 -12.29 37.31 -21.40
CA ARG A 104 -12.81 36.53 -20.27
C ARG A 104 -11.69 35.64 -19.75
N PRO A 105 -11.40 35.65 -18.43
CA PRO A 105 -10.43 34.74 -17.86
C PRO A 105 -10.94 33.31 -17.96
N VAL A 106 -10.15 32.43 -18.56
CA VAL A 106 -10.46 31.01 -18.71
C VAL A 106 -9.50 30.22 -17.83
N ALA A 107 -10.07 29.54 -16.84
CA ALA A 107 -9.32 28.76 -15.87
C ALA A 107 -8.92 27.36 -16.37
N PHE A 108 -9.41 26.93 -17.54
CA PHE A 108 -9.19 25.59 -18.12
C PHE A 108 -8.73 25.68 -19.57
N LEU A 109 -7.67 24.96 -19.93
CA LEU A 109 -7.22 24.83 -21.33
C LEU A 109 -8.12 23.86 -22.10
N ALA A 110 -9.26 24.36 -22.58
CA ALA A 110 -10.03 23.61 -23.57
C ALA A 110 -9.16 23.39 -24.82
N TYR A 111 -9.05 22.15 -25.29
CA TYR A 111 -8.38 21.74 -26.55
C TYR A 111 -6.87 21.40 -26.50
N ARG A 112 -6.18 21.43 -25.34
CA ARG A 112 -4.80 20.89 -25.20
C ARG A 112 -4.62 20.03 -23.94
N VAL A 113 -4.68 18.71 -24.11
CA VAL A 113 -4.61 17.72 -23.01
C VAL A 113 -3.25 17.68 -22.30
N ASN A 114 -2.16 18.08 -22.98
CA ASN A 114 -0.80 18.10 -22.42
C ASN A 114 -0.39 19.47 -21.86
N GLY A 115 -1.26 20.48 -21.95
CA GLY A 115 -1.02 21.81 -21.41
C GLY A 115 -2.02 22.09 -20.31
N GLN A 116 -1.54 22.45 -19.12
CA GLN A 116 -2.37 22.72 -17.97
C GLN A 116 -2.03 24.10 -17.42
N TYR A 117 -3.04 24.92 -17.14
CA TYR A 117 -2.82 26.18 -16.41
C TYR A 117 -2.55 25.87 -14.94
N ILE A 118 -1.76 26.71 -14.27
CA ILE A 118 -1.48 26.54 -12.83
C ILE A 118 -2.79 26.54 -12.03
N MET A 119 -3.74 27.42 -12.40
CA MET A 119 -5.05 27.50 -11.75
C MET A 119 -5.93 26.26 -12.01
N GLU A 120 -5.79 25.61 -13.16
CA GLU A 120 -6.48 24.35 -13.49
C GLU A 120 -5.96 23.19 -12.63
N GLY A 121 -4.62 23.09 -12.51
CA GLY A 121 -3.96 22.13 -11.63
C GLY A 121 -4.35 22.30 -10.18
N LEU A 122 -4.26 23.52 -9.65
CA LEU A 122 -4.60 23.79 -8.25
C LEU A 122 -6.10 23.61 -7.97
N ALA A 123 -6.99 24.00 -8.88
CA ALA A 123 -8.43 23.80 -8.72
C ALA A 123 -8.82 22.33 -8.76
N SER A 124 -8.25 21.55 -9.69
CA SER A 124 -8.53 20.11 -9.79
C SER A 124 -8.01 19.34 -8.57
N SER A 125 -6.78 19.61 -8.11
CA SER A 125 -6.24 18.95 -6.91
C SER A 125 -7.00 19.33 -5.63
N PHE A 126 -7.51 20.57 -5.54
CA PHE A 126 -8.38 20.99 -4.44
C PHE A 126 -9.70 20.24 -4.43
N LEU A 127 -10.35 20.12 -5.59
CA LEU A 127 -11.59 19.36 -5.72
C LEU A 127 -11.37 17.88 -5.37
N PHE A 128 -10.31 17.26 -5.88
CA PHE A 128 -10.01 15.86 -5.58
C PHE A 128 -9.72 15.62 -4.09
N THR A 129 -8.99 16.52 -3.43
CA THR A 129 -8.73 16.39 -1.98
C THR A 129 -9.98 16.64 -1.14
N MET A 130 -10.83 17.60 -1.50
CA MET A 130 -12.13 17.78 -0.85
C MET A 130 -13.06 16.57 -1.06
N GLY A 131 -13.08 15.98 -2.26
CA GLY A 131 -13.85 14.75 -2.51
C GLY A 131 -13.37 13.57 -1.68
N GLY A 132 -12.05 13.35 -1.62
CA GLY A 132 -11.43 12.31 -0.79
C GLY A 132 -11.69 12.50 0.70
N LEU A 133 -11.57 13.73 1.21
CA LEU A 133 -11.93 14.06 2.59
C LEU A 133 -13.43 13.89 2.85
N GLY A 134 -14.29 14.21 1.86
CA GLY A 134 -15.73 13.98 1.92
C GLY A 134 -16.08 12.51 2.18
N PHE A 135 -15.43 11.58 1.49
CA PHE A 135 -15.60 10.14 1.75
C PHE A 135 -15.19 9.72 3.16
N ILE A 136 -14.09 10.28 3.68
CA ILE A 136 -13.61 9.96 5.03
C ILE A 136 -14.54 10.53 6.10
N ILE A 137 -15.11 11.71 5.87
CA ILE A 137 -16.14 12.30 6.73
C ILE A 137 -17.40 11.44 6.71
N LEU A 138 -17.81 10.92 5.55
CA LEU A 138 -18.95 10.01 5.42
C LEU A 138 -18.71 8.71 6.20
N ASP A 139 -17.54 8.09 6.07
CA ASP A 139 -17.18 6.90 6.84
C ASP A 139 -17.19 7.18 8.35
N ARG A 140 -16.60 8.31 8.76
CA ARG A 140 -16.56 8.70 10.18
C ARG A 140 -17.95 9.00 10.74
N SER A 141 -18.86 9.52 9.92
CA SER A 141 -20.25 9.82 10.27
C SER A 141 -21.09 8.55 10.54
N ASN A 142 -20.63 7.39 10.06
CA ASN A 142 -21.29 6.11 10.31
C ASN A 142 -21.00 5.53 11.71
N ALA A 143 -20.11 6.15 12.50
CA ALA A 143 -19.76 5.64 13.82
C ALA A 143 -20.96 5.65 14.79
N PRO A 144 -21.13 4.60 15.62
CA PRO A 144 -22.34 4.38 16.41
C PRO A 144 -22.56 5.38 17.57
N ASN A 145 -21.55 6.17 17.95
CA ASN A 145 -21.58 7.04 19.13
C ASN A 145 -21.84 8.53 18.83
N ILE A 146 -22.44 8.87 17.69
CA ILE A 146 -22.66 10.27 17.26
C ILE A 146 -24.14 10.67 17.48
N PRO A 147 -24.42 11.84 18.09
CA PRO A 147 -25.80 12.34 18.23
C PRO A 147 -26.46 12.57 16.86
N LYS A 148 -27.76 12.27 16.76
CA LYS A 148 -28.53 12.21 15.48
C LYS A 148 -28.38 13.47 14.62
N LEU A 149 -28.40 14.66 15.22
CA LEU A 149 -28.27 15.94 14.52
C LEU A 149 -26.88 16.11 13.91
N ASN A 150 -25.82 15.80 14.67
CA ASN A 150 -24.43 15.90 14.18
C ASN A 150 -24.16 14.86 13.09
N ARG A 151 -24.73 13.65 13.22
CA ARG A 151 -24.66 12.62 12.18
C ARG A 151 -25.30 13.07 10.87
N PHE A 152 -26.49 13.67 10.94
CA PHE A 152 -27.17 14.18 9.75
C PHE A 152 -26.36 15.31 9.09
N LEU A 153 -25.86 16.26 9.89
CA LEU A 153 -25.06 17.38 9.40
C LEU A 153 -23.72 16.95 8.78
N LEU A 154 -23.02 16.00 9.39
CA LEU A 154 -21.81 15.38 8.83
C LEU A 154 -22.06 14.64 7.52
N LEU A 155 -23.23 14.01 7.39
CA LEU A 155 -23.62 13.33 6.16
C LEU A 155 -23.85 14.32 5.00
N PHE A 156 -24.51 15.45 5.24
CA PHE A 156 -24.65 16.51 4.24
C PHE A 156 -23.31 17.14 3.86
N ILE A 157 -22.47 17.43 4.85
CA ILE A 157 -21.13 18.00 4.64
C ILE A 157 -20.22 17.05 3.86
N GLY A 158 -20.30 15.74 4.12
CA GLY A 158 -19.50 14.74 3.40
C GLY A 158 -20.02 14.48 1.98
N PHE A 159 -21.33 14.51 1.78
CA PHE A 159 -21.96 14.20 0.49
C PHE A 159 -21.83 15.34 -0.53
N ALA A 160 -21.90 16.60 -0.11
CA ALA A 160 -21.80 17.76 -1.01
C ALA A 160 -20.51 17.77 -1.87
N PRO A 161 -19.29 17.69 -1.30
CA PRO A 161 -18.06 17.72 -2.09
C PRO A 161 -17.88 16.47 -2.96
N VAL A 162 -18.36 15.30 -2.52
CA VAL A 162 -18.29 14.06 -3.32
C VAL A 162 -19.10 14.18 -4.61
N ASN A 163 -20.31 14.76 -4.55
CA ASN A 163 -21.13 14.96 -5.74
C ASN A 163 -20.53 16.00 -6.70
N GLU A 164 -19.94 17.07 -6.16
CA GLU A 164 -19.30 18.07 -6.99
C GLU A 164 -18.07 17.51 -7.71
N VAL A 165 -17.26 16.66 -7.05
CA VAL A 165 -16.20 15.93 -7.73
C VAL A 165 -16.74 15.01 -8.81
N LEU A 166 -17.80 14.23 -8.51
CA LEU A 166 -18.37 13.30 -9.49
C LEU A 166 -18.87 14.00 -10.77
N LYS A 167 -19.38 15.23 -10.63
CA LYS A 167 -19.80 16.07 -11.76
C LYS A 167 -18.63 16.74 -12.49
N ALA A 168 -17.54 17.03 -11.78
CA ALA A 168 -16.35 17.68 -12.33
C ALA A 168 -15.40 16.70 -13.04
N VAL A 169 -15.41 15.41 -12.69
CA VAL A 169 -14.60 14.34 -13.33
C VAL A 169 -14.68 14.30 -14.86
N PRO A 170 -15.84 14.48 -15.53
CA PRO A 170 -15.87 14.51 -17.00
C PRO A 170 -15.31 15.79 -17.64
N ILE A 171 -15.00 16.82 -16.84
CA ILE A 171 -14.61 18.17 -17.29
C ILE A 171 -13.10 18.42 -17.04
N LEU A 172 -12.53 17.71 -16.05
CA LEU A 172 -11.11 17.68 -15.70
C LEU A 172 -10.38 16.55 -16.45
#